data_AF-A0A547PQ52-F1
#
_entry.id   AF-A0A547PQ52-F1
#
_cell.length_a   1.000
_cell.length_b   1.000
_cell.length_c   1.000
_cell.angle_alpha   90.00
_cell.angle_beta   90.00
_cell.angle_gamma   90.00
#
_symmetry.space_group_name_H-M   'P 1'
#
loop_
_entity.id
_entity.type
_entity.pdbx_description
1 polymer ?
#
loop_
_entity_poly.entity_id
_entity_poly.type
_entity_poly.pdbx_seq_one_letter_code
_entity_poly.pdbx_strand_id
1 'polypeptide(L)'
;MSAEHDPRQIGAADLEWYETGHINSTLILTELARIDRRQGRQIAIYCQLPDYFKLTYSAGTPLWAWIGGRHRDARVISQILHGFHGGGGAEVSRRQAFLRARLRSYMREGAPDWQLGITAHALGDAFAHTYRDDDGERHAYGYPLGHGLDFICGVKPDHISQHPELYLDYCRALYWALCGEDARDSIEFAGFEGGFRATLSHPRFQEASRAGQEAMVTDYIVERSRDDTTHADFRTAMDALDYDEVIGLLRSFAVDLEGWEPDGQFRHRPA
;
A
#
# COMPACT_ATOMS: atom_id res chain seq x y z
N MET A 1 -6.94 -36.38 9.94
CA MET A 1 -7.85 -35.77 8.97
C MET A 1 -7.79 -34.26 9.21
N SER A 2 -6.92 -33.56 8.49
CA SER A 2 -6.90 -32.09 8.52
C SER A 2 -8.11 -31.61 7.74
N ALA A 3 -8.91 -30.72 8.34
CA ALA A 3 -9.98 -30.05 7.60
C ALA A 3 -9.33 -29.29 6.44
N GLU A 4 -9.77 -29.58 5.21
CA GLU A 4 -9.48 -28.73 4.06
C GLU A 4 -10.02 -27.34 4.37
N HIS A 5 -9.10 -26.38 4.47
CA HIS A 5 -9.42 -24.97 4.62
C HIS A 5 -10.07 -24.53 3.29
N ASP A 6 -11.36 -24.22 3.30
CA ASP A 6 -12.03 -23.66 2.11
C ASP A 6 -11.44 -22.26 1.88
N PRO A 7 -10.68 -22.03 0.79
CA PRO A 7 -10.08 -20.72 0.52
C PRO A 7 -11.12 -19.61 0.28
N ARG A 8 -12.41 -19.96 0.17
CA ARG A 8 -13.52 -18.99 0.10
C ARG A 8 -14.08 -18.58 1.48
N GLN A 9 -13.53 -19.13 2.57
CA GLN A 9 -13.85 -18.72 3.95
C GLN A 9 -12.78 -17.81 4.56
N ILE A 10 -12.07 -17.02 3.75
CA ILE A 10 -11.47 -15.79 4.27
C ILE A 10 -12.68 -14.92 4.68
N GLY A 11 -12.90 -14.80 5.99
CA GLY A 11 -14.06 -14.10 6.51
C GLY A 11 -14.08 -12.67 5.96
N ALA A 12 -15.26 -12.16 5.59
CA ALA A 12 -15.46 -10.78 5.12
C ALA A 12 -14.95 -9.69 6.09
N ALA A 13 -14.39 -10.05 7.25
CA ALA A 13 -13.79 -9.19 8.24
C ALA A 13 -12.30 -8.88 8.02
N ASP A 14 -11.60 -9.57 7.11
CA ASP A 14 -10.17 -9.35 6.84
C ASP A 14 -9.89 -8.53 5.56
N LEU A 15 -10.95 -8.10 4.85
CA LEU A 15 -10.87 -7.37 3.57
C LEU A 15 -10.88 -5.84 3.75
N GLU A 16 -10.07 -5.32 4.67
CA GLU A 16 -9.70 -3.89 4.68
C GLU A 16 -8.60 -3.67 3.60
N TRP A 17 -8.03 -2.46 3.43
CA TRP A 17 -6.95 -2.18 2.45
C TRP A 17 -5.80 -3.20 2.42
N TYR A 18 -5.67 -4.03 3.47
CA TYR A 18 -4.81 -5.20 3.55
C TYR A 18 -4.71 -5.95 2.23
N GLU A 19 -5.79 -6.53 1.66
CA GLU A 19 -5.66 -7.33 0.42
C GLU A 19 -6.06 -6.56 -0.84
N THR A 20 -7.16 -5.80 -0.80
CA THR A 20 -7.69 -5.12 -1.99
C THR A 20 -6.83 -3.95 -2.45
N GLY A 21 -6.25 -3.20 -1.50
CA GLY A 21 -5.41 -2.03 -1.76
C GLY A 21 -4.00 -2.38 -2.23
N HIS A 22 -3.44 -3.49 -1.74
CA HIS A 22 -2.09 -3.94 -2.08
C HIS A 22 -2.09 -5.01 -3.18
N ILE A 23 -2.39 -6.28 -2.87
CA ILE A 23 -2.25 -7.36 -3.87
C ILE A 23 -3.16 -7.16 -5.08
N ASN A 24 -4.46 -6.99 -4.90
CA ASN A 24 -5.40 -6.98 -6.02
C ASN A 24 -5.21 -5.75 -6.90
N SER A 25 -5.05 -4.56 -6.31
CA SER A 25 -4.78 -3.34 -7.06
C SER A 25 -3.45 -3.42 -7.81
N THR A 26 -2.40 -3.99 -7.21
CA THR A 26 -1.11 -4.17 -7.90
C THR A 26 -1.22 -5.15 -9.07
N LEU A 27 -1.97 -6.25 -8.93
CA LEU A 27 -2.26 -7.18 -10.02
C LEU A 27 -2.98 -6.51 -11.19
N ILE A 28 -4.03 -5.73 -10.90
CA ILE A 28 -4.75 -4.97 -11.94
C ILE A 28 -3.79 -4.03 -12.67
N LEU A 29 -3.03 -3.23 -11.92
CA LEU A 29 -2.22 -2.17 -12.50
C LEU A 29 -0.99 -2.70 -13.25
N THR A 30 -0.43 -3.83 -12.83
CA THR A 30 0.64 -4.52 -13.58
C THR A 30 0.11 -5.11 -14.89
N GLU A 31 -1.09 -5.68 -14.90
CA GLU A 31 -1.77 -6.13 -16.13
C GLU A 31 -2.02 -4.95 -17.08
N LEU A 32 -2.59 -3.85 -16.57
CA LEU A 32 -2.85 -2.64 -17.37
C LEU A 32 -1.56 -2.03 -17.93
N ALA A 33 -0.47 -2.08 -17.16
CA ALA A 33 0.86 -1.63 -17.56
C ALA A 33 1.58 -2.61 -18.50
N ARG A 34 0.93 -3.71 -18.90
CA ARG A 34 1.46 -4.77 -19.79
C ARG A 34 2.76 -5.40 -19.28
N ILE A 35 2.91 -5.47 -17.95
CA ILE A 35 3.99 -6.23 -17.31
C ILE A 35 3.67 -7.72 -17.48
N ASP A 36 4.70 -8.53 -17.69
CA ASP A 36 4.54 -9.98 -17.77
C ASP A 36 3.77 -10.52 -16.56
N ARG A 37 2.82 -11.45 -16.78
CA ARG A 37 1.91 -11.92 -15.73
C ARG A 37 2.67 -12.51 -14.54
N ARG A 38 3.75 -13.26 -14.79
CA ARG A 38 4.55 -13.86 -13.71
C ARG A 38 5.23 -12.75 -12.90
N GLN A 39 5.83 -11.77 -13.56
CA GLN A 39 6.46 -10.63 -12.88
C GLN A 39 5.44 -9.80 -12.10
N GLY A 40 4.32 -9.42 -12.72
CA GLY A 40 3.25 -8.65 -12.08
C GLY A 40 2.73 -9.32 -10.80
N ARG A 41 2.56 -10.65 -10.84
CA ARG A 41 2.20 -11.44 -9.66
C ARG A 41 3.27 -11.41 -8.56
N GLN A 42 4.55 -11.50 -8.90
CA GLN A 42 5.63 -11.39 -7.91
C GLN A 42 5.62 -10.01 -7.24
N ILE A 43 5.52 -8.94 -8.02
CA ILE A 43 5.42 -7.56 -7.49
C ILE A 43 4.23 -7.44 -6.53
N ALA A 44 3.07 -7.97 -6.91
CA ALA A 44 1.86 -7.93 -6.08
C ALA A 44 2.00 -8.72 -4.77
N ILE A 45 2.61 -9.91 -4.80
CA ILE A 45 2.92 -10.70 -3.60
C ILE A 45 3.82 -9.91 -2.65
N TYR A 46 4.91 -9.33 -3.15
CA TYR A 46 5.83 -8.53 -2.33
C TYR A 46 5.22 -7.21 -1.86
N CYS A 47 4.24 -6.66 -2.58
CA CYS A 47 3.45 -5.50 -2.14
C CYS A 47 2.56 -5.84 -0.94
N GLN A 48 2.06 -7.07 -0.85
CA GLN A 48 1.18 -7.52 0.22
C GLN A 48 1.93 -8.05 1.45
N LEU A 49 3.14 -8.54 1.23
CA LEU A 49 3.94 -9.26 2.22
C LEU A 49 4.10 -8.51 3.56
N PRO A 50 4.33 -7.18 3.60
CA PRO A 50 4.48 -6.46 4.87
C PRO A 50 3.30 -6.62 5.82
N ASP A 51 2.10 -6.64 5.25
CA ASP A 51 0.84 -6.75 5.97
C ASP A 51 0.43 -8.19 6.25
N TYR A 52 0.86 -9.12 5.40
CA TYR A 52 0.60 -10.54 5.56
C TYR A 52 1.36 -11.14 6.76
N PHE A 53 2.63 -10.78 6.94
CA PHE A 53 3.49 -11.29 8.00
C PHE A 53 3.68 -10.28 9.13
N LYS A 54 2.60 -10.05 9.88
CA LYS A 54 2.50 -8.94 10.84
C LYS A 54 3.60 -8.88 11.91
N LEU A 55 4.26 -9.99 12.25
CA LEU A 55 5.30 -9.97 13.29
C LEU A 55 6.63 -9.36 12.82
N THR A 56 6.91 -9.37 11.52
CA THR A 56 8.22 -8.95 10.99
C THR A 56 8.19 -7.53 10.45
N TYR A 57 7.12 -7.18 9.74
CA TYR A 57 7.03 -5.93 8.99
C TYR A 57 5.82 -5.07 9.34
N SER A 58 4.94 -5.44 10.28
CA SER A 58 3.75 -4.63 10.57
C SER A 58 4.08 -3.32 11.30
N ALA A 59 3.25 -2.32 11.05
CA ALA A 59 3.09 -1.16 11.91
C ALA A 59 2.80 -1.50 13.39
N GLY A 60 2.15 -2.63 13.66
CA GLY A 60 1.79 -3.12 15.01
C GLY A 60 2.94 -3.76 15.80
N THR A 61 4.17 -3.70 15.29
CA THR A 61 5.38 -4.29 15.89
C THR A 61 6.10 -3.46 16.99
N PRO A 62 5.55 -2.41 17.66
CA PRO A 62 6.31 -1.70 18.70
C PRO A 62 6.81 -2.61 19.83
N LEU A 63 6.01 -3.59 20.28
CA LEU A 63 6.36 -4.38 21.47
C LEU A 63 7.49 -5.39 21.21
N TRP A 64 7.47 -6.09 20.07
CA TRP A 64 8.50 -7.07 19.72
C TRP A 64 9.83 -6.40 19.36
N ALA A 65 9.78 -5.30 18.62
CA ALA A 65 10.98 -4.53 18.29
C ALA A 65 11.62 -3.90 19.54
N TRP A 66 10.82 -3.57 20.56
CA TRP A 66 11.32 -3.07 21.83
C TRP A 66 12.02 -4.15 22.65
N ILE A 67 11.47 -5.36 22.71
CA ILE A 67 12.08 -6.50 23.41
C ILE A 67 13.34 -7.01 22.70
N GLY A 68 13.37 -6.97 21.36
CA GLY A 68 14.51 -7.43 20.54
C GLY A 68 15.60 -6.38 20.28
N GLY A 69 15.49 -5.16 20.82
CA GLY A 69 16.45 -4.08 20.60
C GLY A 69 16.39 -3.41 19.21
N ARG A 70 15.44 -3.78 18.34
CA ARG A 70 15.27 -3.29 16.96
C ARG A 70 14.35 -2.08 16.83
N HIS A 71 14.26 -1.25 17.87
CA HIS A 71 13.42 -0.05 17.90
C HIS A 71 13.63 0.90 16.70
N ARG A 72 14.85 1.00 16.15
CA ARG A 72 15.15 1.82 14.97
C ARG A 72 14.47 1.27 13.71
N ASP A 73 14.44 -0.05 13.57
CA ASP A 73 13.83 -0.71 12.41
C ASP A 73 12.31 -0.55 12.46
N ALA A 74 11.71 -0.66 13.65
CA ALA A 74 10.28 -0.39 13.83
C ALA A 74 9.88 1.03 13.40
N ARG A 75 10.72 2.02 13.69
CA ARG A 75 10.47 3.40 13.25
C ARG A 75 10.58 3.51 11.73
N VAL A 76 11.60 2.92 11.11
CA VAL A 76 11.76 2.95 9.65
C VAL A 76 10.60 2.21 8.97
N ILE A 77 10.23 1.04 9.45
CA ILE A 77 9.06 0.29 8.95
C ILE A 77 7.81 1.16 9.07
N SER A 78 7.51 1.66 10.27
CA SER A 78 6.27 2.42 10.47
C SER A 78 6.25 3.73 9.69
N GLN A 79 7.34 4.49 9.73
CA GLN A 79 7.40 5.79 9.08
C GLN A 79 7.59 5.69 7.59
N ILE A 80 8.36 4.74 7.04
CA ILE A 80 8.65 4.66 5.60
C ILE A 80 7.73 3.66 4.90
N LEU A 81 7.67 2.43 5.41
CA LEU A 81 6.89 1.35 4.78
C LEU A 81 5.39 1.60 4.95
N HIS A 82 4.95 1.96 6.16
CA HIS A 82 3.53 2.17 6.47
C HIS A 82 3.08 3.63 6.51
N GLY A 83 3.83 4.54 5.89
CA GLY A 83 3.35 5.91 5.70
C GLY A 83 3.07 6.73 6.98
N PHE A 84 3.42 6.28 8.19
CA PHE A 84 3.14 6.99 9.45
C PHE A 84 4.15 8.10 9.75
N HIS A 85 4.29 9.03 8.82
CA HIS A 85 5.34 10.05 8.84
C HIS A 85 4.91 11.41 9.39
N GLY A 86 3.61 11.68 9.52
CA GLY A 86 3.09 12.98 9.91
C GLY A 86 3.39 14.08 8.88
N GLY A 87 3.11 15.34 9.24
CA GLY A 87 3.34 16.47 8.33
C GLY A 87 2.17 16.76 7.40
N GLY A 88 2.24 17.90 6.72
CA GLY A 88 1.15 18.45 5.92
C GLY A 88 1.24 18.12 4.44
N GLY A 89 0.44 18.83 3.63
CA GLY A 89 0.25 18.50 2.22
C GLY A 89 1.53 18.53 1.39
N ALA A 90 2.48 19.39 1.75
CA ALA A 90 3.78 19.47 1.09
C ALA A 90 4.64 18.22 1.35
N GLU A 91 4.73 17.78 2.61
CA GLU A 91 5.45 16.56 2.99
C GLU A 91 4.83 15.30 2.37
N VAL A 92 3.49 15.20 2.41
CA VAL A 92 2.73 14.12 1.77
C VAL A 92 3.05 14.07 0.27
N SER A 93 2.92 15.20 -0.43
CA SER A 93 3.15 15.26 -1.88
C SER A 93 4.60 14.92 -2.25
N ARG A 94 5.58 15.43 -1.48
CA ARG A 94 7.00 15.13 -1.68
C ARG A 94 7.27 13.64 -1.61
N ARG A 95 6.71 12.97 -0.60
CA ARG A 95 6.92 11.55 -0.40
C ARG A 95 6.29 10.70 -1.48
N GLN A 96 5.04 10.99 -1.83
CA GLN A 96 4.35 10.28 -2.91
C GLN A 96 5.10 10.42 -4.24
N ALA A 97 5.58 11.62 -4.55
CA ALA A 97 6.38 11.88 -5.74
C ALA A 97 7.70 11.09 -5.74
N PHE A 98 8.40 11.04 -4.60
CA PHE A 98 9.63 10.25 -4.45
C PHE A 98 9.40 8.76 -4.65
N LEU A 99 8.45 8.16 -3.93
CA LEU A 99 8.19 6.71 -3.99
C LEU A 99 7.76 6.30 -5.41
N ARG A 100 6.90 7.12 -6.03
CA ARG A 100 6.50 6.95 -7.44
C ARG A 100 7.70 7.00 -8.40
N ALA A 101 8.59 7.99 -8.23
CA ALA A 101 9.78 8.12 -9.08
C ALA A 101 10.81 7.00 -8.84
N ARG A 102 10.98 6.58 -7.59
CA ARG A 102 11.88 5.49 -7.20
C ARG A 102 11.44 4.16 -7.80
N LEU A 103 10.16 3.83 -7.69
CA LEU A 103 9.58 2.63 -8.32
C LEU A 103 9.77 2.66 -9.85
N ARG A 104 9.58 3.82 -10.49
CA ARG A 104 9.85 3.97 -11.93
C ARG A 104 11.31 3.74 -12.29
N SER A 105 12.25 4.18 -11.47
CA SER A 105 13.69 3.93 -11.65
C SER A 105 13.97 2.43 -11.60
N TYR A 106 13.47 1.75 -10.57
CA TYR A 106 13.61 0.31 -10.41
C TYR A 106 13.04 -0.51 -11.58
N MET A 107 11.88 -0.10 -12.11
CA MET A 107 11.32 -0.72 -13.32
C MET A 107 12.24 -0.59 -14.54
N ARG A 108 12.94 0.54 -14.70
CA ARG A 108 13.88 0.76 -15.81
C ARG A 108 15.22 0.06 -15.61
N GLU A 109 15.66 -0.04 -14.37
CA GLU A 109 16.92 -0.68 -13.98
C GLU A 109 16.82 -2.21 -13.93
N GLY A 110 15.60 -2.77 -13.97
CA GLY A 110 15.38 -4.20 -13.81
C GLY A 110 15.69 -4.68 -12.39
N ALA A 111 15.31 -3.87 -11.40
CA ALA A 111 15.48 -4.23 -9.99
C ALA A 111 14.72 -5.53 -9.64
N PRO A 112 15.13 -6.26 -8.59
CA PRO A 112 14.40 -7.42 -8.11
C PRO A 112 12.93 -7.12 -7.79
N ASP A 113 12.04 -8.08 -8.09
CA ASP A 113 10.59 -7.92 -7.90
C ASP A 113 10.20 -7.57 -6.45
N TRP A 114 10.99 -8.01 -5.46
CA TRP A 114 10.75 -7.65 -4.07
C TRP A 114 10.95 -6.17 -3.79
N GLN A 115 11.93 -5.52 -4.44
CA GLN A 115 12.14 -4.07 -4.30
C GLN A 115 10.99 -3.29 -4.94
N LEU A 116 10.50 -3.77 -6.09
CA LEU A 116 9.33 -3.22 -6.76
C LEU A 116 8.09 -3.32 -5.86
N GLY A 117 7.82 -4.51 -5.32
CA GLY A 117 6.66 -4.76 -4.45
C GLY A 117 6.69 -3.96 -3.16
N ILE A 118 7.82 -3.97 -2.43
CA ILE A 118 7.97 -3.19 -1.19
C ILE A 118 7.84 -1.68 -1.45
N THR A 119 8.36 -1.18 -2.57
CA THR A 119 8.21 0.24 -2.93
C THR A 119 6.76 0.57 -3.33
N ALA A 120 6.07 -0.35 -4.01
CA ALA A 120 4.65 -0.21 -4.35
C ALA A 120 3.76 -0.19 -3.09
N HIS A 121 4.05 -1.06 -2.11
CA HIS A 121 3.40 -1.04 -0.79
C HIS A 121 3.56 0.32 -0.11
N ALA A 122 4.81 0.78 0.03
CA ALA A 122 5.09 2.07 0.65
C ALA A 122 4.41 3.24 -0.08
N LEU A 123 4.29 3.16 -1.41
CA LEU A 123 3.55 4.12 -2.19
C LEU A 123 2.05 4.08 -1.84
N GLY A 124 1.43 2.90 -1.82
CA GLY A 124 0.03 2.71 -1.42
C GLY A 124 -0.27 3.29 -0.04
N ASP A 125 0.56 2.96 0.95
CA ASP A 125 0.40 3.44 2.33
C ASP A 125 0.63 4.94 2.46
N ALA A 126 1.50 5.53 1.64
CA ALA A 126 1.65 6.99 1.55
C ALA A 126 0.42 7.69 0.94
N PHE A 127 -0.50 6.96 0.31
CA PHE A 127 -1.84 7.48 -0.03
C PHE A 127 -2.85 7.17 1.08
N ALA A 128 -3.00 5.91 1.46
CA ALA A 128 -4.02 5.44 2.39
C ALA A 128 -3.93 6.16 3.75
N HIS A 129 -2.73 6.33 4.29
CA HIS A 129 -2.53 6.93 5.61
C HIS A 129 -2.44 8.45 5.58
N THR A 130 -3.40 9.06 4.90
CA THR A 130 -3.61 10.51 4.90
C THR A 130 -5.07 10.85 5.17
N TYR A 131 -5.29 12.01 5.76
CA TYR A 131 -6.62 12.56 6.02
C TYR A 131 -6.68 14.02 5.57
N ARG A 132 -7.89 14.57 5.50
CA ARG A 132 -8.10 16.01 5.34
C ARG A 132 -8.59 16.58 6.66
N ASP A 133 -8.03 17.71 7.06
CA ASP A 133 -8.51 18.45 8.23
C ASP A 133 -9.78 19.27 7.90
N ASP A 134 -10.24 20.06 8.87
CA ASP A 134 -11.45 20.90 8.73
C ASP A 134 -11.30 22.00 7.65
N ASP A 135 -10.07 22.42 7.37
CA ASP A 135 -9.74 23.37 6.30
C ASP A 135 -9.61 22.67 4.93
N GLY A 136 -9.74 21.35 4.90
CA GLY A 136 -9.58 20.53 3.71
C GLY A 136 -8.13 20.26 3.34
N GLU A 137 -7.16 20.67 4.16
CA GLU A 137 -5.73 20.45 3.95
C GLU A 137 -5.37 18.99 4.23
N ARG A 138 -4.46 18.44 3.42
CA ARG A 138 -4.09 17.03 3.51
C ARG A 138 -2.95 16.82 4.50
N HIS A 139 -3.08 15.84 5.40
CA HIS A 139 -2.08 15.49 6.40
C HIS A 139 -1.82 13.99 6.40
N ALA A 140 -0.62 13.57 6.81
CA ALA A 140 -0.34 12.18 7.09
C ALA A 140 -0.57 11.86 8.57
N TYR A 141 -0.96 10.61 8.85
CA TYR A 141 -0.91 10.11 10.22
C TYR A 141 0.54 10.00 10.70
N GLY A 142 0.77 10.21 12.01
CA GLY A 142 2.10 10.24 12.60
C GLY A 142 2.42 9.02 13.45
N TYR A 143 3.66 8.56 13.40
CA TYR A 143 4.21 7.62 14.37
C TYR A 143 4.28 8.24 15.79
N PRO A 144 4.00 7.49 16.87
CA PRO A 144 3.68 6.06 16.91
C PRO A 144 2.19 5.73 16.84
N LEU A 145 1.31 6.73 16.87
CA LEU A 145 -0.13 6.50 17.07
C LEU A 145 -0.85 6.10 15.77
N GLY A 146 -0.31 6.45 14.61
CA GLY A 146 -0.94 6.19 13.32
C GLY A 146 -2.36 6.79 13.27
N HIS A 147 -3.30 6.06 12.68
CA HIS A 147 -4.73 6.38 12.66
C HIS A 147 -5.52 5.69 13.80
N GLY A 148 -4.86 5.29 14.89
CA GLY A 148 -5.52 4.56 15.98
C GLY A 148 -6.65 5.35 16.65
N LEU A 149 -6.60 6.69 16.65
CA LEU A 149 -7.67 7.55 17.16
C LEU A 149 -8.87 7.61 16.20
N ASP A 150 -8.64 7.56 14.89
CA ASP A 150 -9.68 7.61 13.88
C ASP A 150 -10.54 6.35 13.88
N PHE A 151 -9.94 5.21 14.25
CA PHE A 151 -10.66 3.97 14.48
C PHE A 151 -11.73 4.12 15.57
N ILE A 152 -11.48 4.93 16.60
CA ILE A 152 -12.45 5.24 17.67
C ILE A 152 -13.58 6.12 17.13
N CYS A 153 -13.28 7.02 16.20
CA CYS A 153 -14.24 7.91 15.55
C CYS A 153 -14.95 7.27 14.34
N GLY A 154 -14.67 6.00 14.03
CA GLY A 154 -15.30 5.25 12.95
C GLY A 154 -14.87 5.67 11.54
N VAL A 155 -13.73 6.35 11.40
CA VAL A 155 -13.04 6.60 10.12
C VAL A 155 -11.97 5.53 9.98
N LYS A 156 -12.01 4.81 8.86
CA LYS A 156 -11.02 3.79 8.54
C LYS A 156 -10.33 4.24 7.25
N PRO A 157 -9.12 4.85 7.34
CA PRO A 157 -8.38 5.22 6.13
C PRO A 157 -8.15 4.02 5.21
N ASP A 158 -8.13 2.83 5.80
CA ASP A 158 -8.05 1.52 5.17
C ASP A 158 -9.38 1.04 4.57
N HIS A 159 -10.33 1.91 4.25
CA HIS A 159 -11.54 1.56 3.49
C HIS A 159 -11.57 2.33 2.17
N ILE A 160 -11.45 1.61 1.04
CA ILE A 160 -11.40 2.25 -0.29
C ILE A 160 -12.71 2.99 -0.57
N SER A 161 -13.84 2.42 -0.16
CA SER A 161 -15.17 3.04 -0.38
C SER A 161 -15.34 4.39 0.30
N GLN A 162 -14.58 4.67 1.37
CA GLN A 162 -14.64 5.96 2.08
C GLN A 162 -13.75 7.02 1.43
N HIS A 163 -12.75 6.61 0.64
CA HIS A 163 -11.77 7.49 0.01
C HIS A 163 -11.53 7.14 -1.47
N PRO A 164 -12.58 7.06 -2.31
CA PRO A 164 -12.47 6.52 -3.68
C PRO A 164 -11.57 7.36 -4.58
N GLU A 165 -11.57 8.69 -4.46
CA GLU A 165 -10.68 9.54 -5.27
C GLU A 165 -9.21 9.39 -4.87
N LEU A 166 -8.95 9.21 -3.57
CA LEU A 166 -7.60 8.97 -3.06
C LEU A 166 -7.05 7.63 -3.58
N TYR A 167 -7.91 6.61 -3.63
CA TYR A 167 -7.60 5.32 -4.25
C TYR A 167 -7.29 5.47 -5.75
N LEU A 168 -8.09 6.21 -6.51
CA LEU A 168 -7.83 6.44 -7.93
C LEU A 168 -6.54 7.24 -8.17
N ASP A 169 -6.22 8.20 -7.30
CA ASP A 169 -4.95 8.93 -7.37
C ASP A 169 -3.75 8.00 -7.12
N TYR A 170 -3.86 7.08 -6.16
CA TYR A 170 -2.89 6.00 -5.97
C TYR A 170 -2.77 5.12 -7.22
N CYS A 171 -3.89 4.66 -7.78
CA CYS A 171 -3.87 3.81 -8.97
C CYS A 171 -3.17 4.48 -10.16
N ARG A 172 -3.44 5.76 -10.40
CA ARG A 172 -2.77 6.54 -11.44
C ARG A 172 -1.27 6.70 -11.16
N ALA A 173 -0.90 6.97 -9.91
CA ALA A 173 0.49 7.08 -9.50
C ALA A 173 1.26 5.77 -9.70
N LEU A 174 0.69 4.65 -9.28
CA LEU A 174 1.29 3.32 -9.44
C LEU A 174 1.35 2.91 -10.92
N TYR A 175 0.28 3.14 -11.71
CA TYR A 175 0.29 2.89 -13.15
C TYR A 175 1.44 3.64 -13.85
N TRP A 176 1.57 4.93 -13.59
CA TRP A 176 2.67 5.73 -14.12
C TRP A 176 4.03 5.21 -13.65
N ALA A 177 4.17 4.78 -12.39
CA ALA A 177 5.43 4.24 -11.91
C ALA A 177 5.82 2.95 -12.64
N LEU A 178 4.84 2.10 -12.97
CA LEU A 178 5.04 0.83 -13.66
C LEU A 178 5.43 1.02 -15.13
N CYS A 179 4.70 1.83 -15.90
CA CYS A 179 4.89 1.94 -17.36
C CYS A 179 5.45 3.30 -17.83
N GLY A 180 5.36 4.36 -17.03
CA GLY A 180 5.79 5.72 -17.36
C GLY A 180 4.82 6.48 -18.26
N GLU A 181 3.67 5.90 -18.56
CA GLU A 181 2.61 6.53 -19.37
C GLU A 181 1.62 7.24 -18.45
N ASP A 182 1.00 8.31 -18.96
CA ASP A 182 -0.10 8.96 -18.26
C ASP A 182 -1.33 8.05 -18.33
N ALA A 183 -1.95 7.78 -17.18
CA ALA A 183 -3.14 6.94 -17.10
C ALA A 183 -4.29 7.43 -17.99
N ARG A 184 -4.34 8.74 -18.29
CA ARG A 184 -5.34 9.36 -19.17
C ARG A 184 -5.17 8.97 -20.64
N ASP A 185 -3.99 8.51 -21.04
CA ASP A 185 -3.69 8.10 -22.40
C ASP A 185 -3.95 6.59 -22.63
N SER A 186 -4.23 5.83 -21.56
CA SER A 186 -4.55 4.40 -21.63
C SER A 186 -6.07 4.14 -21.66
N ILE A 187 -6.53 3.51 -22.74
CA ILE A 187 -7.93 3.08 -22.87
C ILE A 187 -8.27 2.01 -21.84
N GLU A 188 -7.35 1.09 -21.58
CA GLU A 188 -7.53 0.01 -20.61
C GLU A 188 -7.63 0.56 -19.18
N PHE A 189 -6.81 1.55 -18.83
CA PHE A 189 -6.93 2.25 -17.54
C PHE A 189 -8.23 3.05 -17.45
N ALA A 190 -8.61 3.77 -18.50
CA ALA A 190 -9.88 4.49 -18.54
C ALA A 190 -11.08 3.53 -18.36
N GLY A 191 -11.01 2.32 -18.90
CA GLY A 191 -12.01 1.27 -18.70
C GLY A 191 -12.08 0.78 -17.25
N PHE A 192 -10.93 0.61 -16.59
CA PHE A 192 -10.87 0.31 -15.15
C PHE A 192 -11.46 1.46 -14.31
N GLU A 193 -11.01 2.69 -14.50
CA GLU A 193 -11.53 3.84 -13.75
C GLU A 193 -13.05 4.03 -13.99
N GLY A 194 -13.50 3.89 -15.24
CA GLY A 194 -14.92 3.97 -15.58
C GLY A 194 -15.77 2.90 -14.91
N GLY A 195 -15.29 1.65 -14.87
CA GLY A 195 -15.95 0.56 -14.15
C GLY A 195 -16.04 0.81 -12.65
N PHE A 196 -14.94 1.26 -12.04
CA PHE A 196 -14.90 1.61 -10.62
C PHE A 196 -15.88 2.74 -10.29
N ARG A 197 -15.89 3.82 -11.07
CA ARG A 197 -16.82 4.95 -10.89
C ARG A 197 -18.28 4.54 -11.12
N ALA A 198 -18.54 3.61 -12.04
CA ALA A 198 -19.88 3.06 -12.24
C ALA A 198 -20.36 2.29 -11.00
N THR A 199 -19.49 1.52 -10.34
CA THR A 199 -19.80 0.87 -9.06
C THR A 199 -20.21 1.88 -7.99
N LEU A 200 -19.43 2.95 -7.82
CA LEU A 200 -19.72 4.02 -6.84
C LEU A 200 -21.02 4.78 -7.14
N SER A 201 -21.35 4.94 -8.42
CA SER A 201 -22.54 5.70 -8.86
C SER A 201 -23.81 4.85 -8.91
N HIS A 202 -23.70 3.54 -8.67
CA HIS A 202 -24.85 2.63 -8.75
C HIS A 202 -25.84 2.90 -7.61
N PRO A 203 -27.17 2.91 -7.85
CA PRO A 203 -28.16 3.18 -6.79
C PRO A 203 -28.01 2.28 -5.55
N ARG A 204 -27.76 0.98 -5.77
CA ARG A 204 -27.49 0.04 -4.67
C ARG A 204 -26.28 0.41 -3.80
N PHE A 205 -25.27 1.08 -4.35
CA PHE A 205 -24.12 1.56 -3.56
C PHE A 205 -24.55 2.71 -2.65
N GLN A 206 -25.35 3.64 -3.17
CA GLN A 206 -25.86 4.80 -2.42
C GLN A 206 -26.83 4.39 -1.30
N GLU A 207 -27.59 3.31 -1.52
CA GLU A 207 -28.54 2.75 -0.54
C GLU A 207 -27.89 1.78 0.46
N ALA A 208 -26.65 1.33 0.19
CA ALA A 208 -25.97 0.37 1.05
C ALA A 208 -25.45 1.00 2.34
N SER A 209 -25.33 0.17 3.38
CA SER A 209 -24.55 0.54 4.58
C SER A 209 -23.07 0.70 4.22
N ARG A 210 -22.27 1.33 5.09
CA ARG A 210 -20.81 1.45 4.89
C ARG A 210 -20.13 0.10 4.61
N ALA A 211 -20.53 -0.95 5.32
CA ALA A 211 -19.99 -2.30 5.09
C ALA A 211 -20.42 -2.86 3.72
N GLY A 212 -21.65 -2.58 3.28
CA GLY A 212 -22.11 -2.96 1.95
C GLY A 212 -21.42 -2.20 0.83
N GLN A 213 -21.14 -0.91 1.03
CA GLN A 213 -20.34 -0.09 0.11
C GLN A 213 -18.92 -0.65 -0.04
N GLU A 214 -18.25 -0.96 1.08
CA GLU A 214 -16.93 -1.57 1.05
C GLU A 214 -16.95 -2.93 0.33
N ALA A 215 -17.93 -3.78 0.64
CA ALA A 215 -18.07 -5.08 -0.04
C ALA A 215 -18.22 -4.93 -1.56
N MET A 216 -19.04 -3.98 -2.04
CA MET A 216 -19.21 -3.76 -3.48
C MET A 216 -17.92 -3.28 -4.18
N VAL A 217 -17.14 -2.43 -3.51
CA VAL A 217 -15.85 -1.97 -4.02
C VAL A 217 -14.83 -3.11 -4.03
N THR A 218 -14.76 -3.86 -2.95
CA THR A 218 -13.91 -5.04 -2.82
C THR A 218 -14.24 -6.08 -3.88
N ASP A 219 -15.51 -6.41 -4.10
CA ASP A 219 -15.95 -7.36 -5.12
C ASP A 219 -15.47 -6.93 -6.52
N TYR A 220 -15.63 -5.64 -6.85
CA TYR A 220 -15.15 -5.10 -8.13
C TYR A 220 -13.63 -5.28 -8.30
N ILE A 221 -12.85 -4.94 -7.26
CA ILE A 221 -11.38 -5.02 -7.30
C ILE A 221 -10.91 -6.48 -7.37
N VAL A 222 -11.48 -7.36 -6.54
CA VAL A 222 -11.12 -8.79 -6.50
C VAL A 222 -11.46 -9.45 -7.84
N GLU A 223 -12.68 -9.25 -8.36
CA GLU A 223 -13.09 -9.78 -9.65
C GLU A 223 -12.18 -9.29 -10.78
N ARG A 224 -11.82 -8.00 -10.78
CA ARG A 224 -10.98 -7.40 -11.81
C ARG A 224 -9.54 -7.90 -11.76
N SER A 225 -9.01 -8.16 -10.56
CA SER A 225 -7.63 -8.62 -10.35
C SER A 225 -7.40 -10.06 -10.79
N ARG A 226 -8.44 -10.90 -10.74
CA ARG A 226 -8.35 -12.35 -11.01
C ARG A 226 -7.23 -13.03 -10.21
N ASP A 227 -7.06 -12.59 -8.97
CA ASP A 227 -6.01 -13.10 -8.09
C ASP A 227 -6.14 -14.61 -7.88
N ASP A 228 -5.03 -15.31 -8.11
CA ASP A 228 -4.86 -16.75 -7.92
C ASP A 228 -3.72 -17.05 -6.93
N THR A 229 -3.33 -16.05 -6.13
CA THR A 229 -2.26 -16.16 -5.13
C THR A 229 -2.70 -17.02 -3.95
N THR A 230 -1.79 -17.89 -3.50
CA THR A 230 -2.03 -18.81 -2.39
C THR A 230 -1.16 -18.47 -1.19
N HIS A 231 -1.51 -18.99 -0.01
CA HIS A 231 -0.65 -18.91 1.18
C HIS A 231 0.76 -19.47 0.93
N ALA A 232 0.89 -20.52 0.10
CA ALA A 232 2.17 -21.12 -0.23
C ALA A 232 3.07 -20.17 -1.03
N ASP A 233 2.48 -19.32 -1.88
CA ASP A 233 3.21 -18.28 -2.60
C ASP A 233 3.77 -17.23 -1.65
N PHE A 234 2.94 -16.74 -0.71
CA PHE A 234 3.40 -15.79 0.32
C PHE A 234 4.52 -16.35 1.18
N ARG A 235 4.40 -17.61 1.61
CA ARG A 235 5.46 -18.29 2.37
C ARG A 235 6.76 -18.38 1.57
N THR A 236 6.67 -18.78 0.31
CA THR A 236 7.84 -18.88 -0.58
C THR A 236 8.50 -17.52 -0.77
N ALA A 237 7.71 -16.46 -0.99
CA ALA A 237 8.23 -15.10 -1.13
C ALA A 237 8.87 -14.58 0.16
N MET A 238 8.28 -14.87 1.33
CA MET A 238 8.83 -14.50 2.64
C MET A 238 10.15 -15.20 2.93
N ASP A 239 10.24 -16.51 2.65
CA ASP A 239 11.45 -17.29 2.87
C ASP A 239 12.61 -16.83 1.96
N ALA A 240 12.29 -16.23 0.82
CA ALA A 240 13.26 -15.66 -0.10
C ALA A 240 13.68 -14.22 0.26
N LEU A 241 13.03 -13.58 1.23
CA LEU A 241 13.27 -12.18 1.58
C LEU A 241 14.25 -12.05 2.75
N ASP A 242 15.38 -11.38 2.52
CA ASP A 242 16.32 -11.05 3.58
C ASP A 242 15.86 -9.78 4.34
N TYR A 243 15.74 -9.90 5.66
CA TYR A 243 15.27 -8.80 6.50
C TYR A 243 16.22 -7.59 6.47
N ASP A 244 17.53 -7.82 6.50
CA ASP A 244 18.51 -6.74 6.55
C ASP A 244 18.58 -6.01 5.20
N GLU A 245 18.36 -6.70 4.07
CA GLU A 245 18.19 -6.08 2.76
C GLU A 245 16.96 -5.17 2.69
N VAL A 246 15.81 -5.62 3.23
CA VAL A 246 14.59 -4.80 3.30
C VAL A 246 14.82 -3.57 4.17
N ILE A 247 15.39 -3.74 5.36
CA ILE A 247 15.71 -2.60 6.24
C ILE A 247 16.72 -1.66 5.57
N GLY A 248 17.71 -2.19 4.86
CA GLY A 248 18.65 -1.42 4.07
C GLY A 248 17.96 -0.57 3.00
N LEU A 249 17.01 -1.15 2.27
CA LEU A 249 16.18 -0.44 1.30
C LEU A 249 15.41 0.70 1.97
N LEU A 250 14.68 0.43 3.05
CA LEU A 250 13.85 1.43 3.72
C LEU A 250 14.69 2.56 4.33
N ARG A 251 15.87 2.26 4.87
CA ARG A 251 16.82 3.28 5.34
C ARG A 251 17.32 4.15 4.20
N SER A 252 17.57 3.58 3.02
CA SER A 252 17.95 4.38 1.85
C SER A 252 16.86 5.39 1.46
N PHE A 253 15.58 5.00 1.58
CA PHE A 253 14.47 5.92 1.37
C PHE A 253 14.45 7.01 2.42
N ALA A 254 14.65 6.68 3.70
CA ALA A 254 14.67 7.66 4.78
C ALA A 254 15.80 8.72 4.59
N VAL A 255 16.98 8.28 4.14
CA VAL A 255 18.10 9.18 3.80
C VAL A 255 17.70 10.12 2.66
N ASP A 256 17.17 9.58 1.57
CA ASP A 256 16.84 10.38 0.38
C ASP A 256 15.63 11.31 0.59
N LEU A 257 14.60 10.86 1.31
CA LEU A 257 13.35 11.60 1.56
C LEU A 257 13.47 12.66 2.63
N GLU A 258 14.13 12.30 3.74
CA GLU A 258 14.06 13.05 4.99
C GLU A 258 15.43 13.58 5.41
N GLY A 259 16.50 13.19 4.70
CA GLY A 259 17.86 13.58 5.05
C GLY A 259 18.31 12.96 6.36
N TRP A 260 17.85 11.75 6.68
CA TRP A 260 18.34 11.01 7.85
C TRP A 260 19.84 10.76 7.71
N GLU A 261 20.54 10.77 8.83
CA GLU A 261 21.90 10.24 8.85
C GLU A 261 21.88 8.73 8.59
N PRO A 262 22.94 8.16 8.00
CA PRO A 262 23.05 6.72 7.78
C PRO A 262 22.91 5.89 9.06
N ASP A 263 23.17 6.48 10.24
CA ASP A 263 23.01 5.83 11.56
C ASP A 263 21.57 5.88 12.10
N GLY A 264 20.64 6.52 11.38
CA GLY A 264 19.22 6.65 11.73
C GLY A 264 18.90 7.83 12.64
N GLN A 265 19.82 8.79 12.84
CA GLN A 265 19.51 10.03 13.55
C GLN A 265 18.84 11.04 12.63
N PHE A 266 17.71 11.60 13.10
CA PHE A 266 17.02 12.68 12.41
C PHE A 266 17.81 13.99 12.60
N ARG A 267 18.31 14.58 11.52
CA ARG A 267 18.69 15.99 11.55
C ARG A 267 17.41 16.80 11.41
N HIS A 268 17.06 17.57 12.43
CA HIS A 268 16.17 18.71 12.22
C HIS A 268 16.82 19.58 11.14
N ARG A 269 16.28 19.56 9.91
CA ARG A 269 16.59 20.62 8.95
C ARG A 269 15.99 21.90 9.56
N PRO A 270 16.81 22.91 9.89
CA PRO A 270 16.24 24.22 10.21
C PRO A 270 15.43 24.67 9.00
N ALA A 271 14.24 25.20 9.28
CA ALA A 271 13.32 25.74 8.28
C ALA A 271 13.96 26.88 7.47
#